data_AF-A0A0D7ANY4-F1
#
_entry.id   AF-A0A0D7ANY4-F1
#
_cell.length_a   1.000
_cell.length_b   1.000
_cell.length_c   1.000
_cell.angle_alpha   90.00
_cell.angle_beta   90.00
_cell.angle_gamma   90.00
#
_symmetry.space_group_name_H-M   'P 1'
#
loop_
_entity.id
_entity.type
_entity.pdbx_description
1 polymer ?
#
loop_
_entity_poly.entity_id
_entity_poly.type
_entity_poly.pdbx_seq_one_letter_code
_entity_poly.pdbx_strand_id
1 'polypeptide(L)'
;MVNQSDLPFRLLVKRYGATATYTQMLVPDRLLNDVEYREFHQRDLQMASVDEIGRKVIVQLCGDDPDIIVRAGRLLQTQCDGIDLNLGCPQVAARDGHYGAYLLGQKDWSLDVNIVSAMTSSFDVPVSVKLRLCQPFKQTSVLAQRLEAHGAAWVTLHARTVSAMRRRQGPARLEEVARLKGVLSIPVVSNGNVRTWDDIPRNLLDTGADGVMVGETLLGNPCLFSNILPDPVSISLEYLDLSREFLGTVTTLRTVQAHVRHFVDFQCARRPWFSNFRAALIACGDVNAIERLLCTKTEEVSDDEAPAAAGDNRDDRDYGLGMLSL
;
A
#
# COMPACT_ATOMS: atom_id res chain seq x y z
N MET A 1 4.19 -2.01 2.00
CA MET A 1 4.69 -0.85 2.77
C MET A 1 5.45 -1.40 3.98
N VAL A 2 6.71 -1.05 4.19
CA VAL A 2 7.51 -1.68 5.28
C VAL A 2 6.89 -1.35 6.65
N ASN A 3 6.69 -2.39 7.48
CA ASN A 3 6.03 -2.34 8.79
C ASN A 3 4.60 -1.81 8.80
N GLN A 4 3.90 -1.85 7.65
CA GLN A 4 2.55 -1.28 7.47
C GLN A 4 1.70 -2.09 6.47
N SER A 5 2.17 -3.28 6.07
CA SER A 5 1.43 -4.22 5.23
C SER A 5 1.66 -5.64 5.75
N ASP A 6 1.45 -5.78 7.06
CA ASP A 6 1.36 -7.06 7.76
C ASP A 6 0.08 -7.80 7.35
N LEU A 7 -0.05 -9.08 7.73
CA LEU A 7 -1.21 -9.88 7.35
C LEU A 7 -2.55 -9.26 7.77
N PRO A 8 -2.76 -8.81 9.03
CA PRO A 8 -4.04 -8.22 9.43
C PRO A 8 -4.45 -7.02 8.57
N PHE A 9 -3.51 -6.12 8.26
CA PHE A 9 -3.84 -4.97 7.42
C PHE A 9 -4.15 -5.38 5.98
N ARG A 10 -3.45 -6.39 5.44
CA ARG A 10 -3.73 -6.92 4.09
C ARG A 10 -5.10 -7.59 4.01
N LEU A 11 -5.50 -8.34 5.04
CA LEU A 11 -6.84 -8.93 5.10
C LEU A 11 -7.92 -7.85 5.21
N LEU A 12 -7.68 -6.83 6.05
CA LEU A 12 -8.60 -5.71 6.19
C LEU A 12 -8.88 -5.02 4.85
N VAL A 13 -7.83 -4.59 4.13
CA VAL A 13 -8.05 -3.91 2.84
C VAL A 13 -8.68 -4.81 1.78
N LYS A 14 -8.51 -6.14 1.87
CA LYS A 14 -9.18 -7.10 0.99
C LYS A 14 -10.66 -7.28 1.31
N ARG A 15 -11.04 -7.28 2.59
CA ARG A 15 -12.46 -7.22 3.00
C ARG A 15 -13.17 -6.02 2.39
N TYR A 16 -12.43 -4.94 2.15
CA TYR A 16 -12.93 -3.72 1.51
C TYR A 16 -12.48 -3.53 0.06
N GLY A 17 -12.37 -4.62 -0.71
CA GLY A 17 -12.34 -4.54 -2.18
C GLY A 17 -10.96 -4.54 -2.83
N ALA A 18 -9.85 -4.64 -2.08
CA ALA A 18 -8.54 -4.87 -2.69
C ALA A 18 -8.51 -6.25 -3.36
N THR A 19 -8.13 -6.31 -4.64
CA THR A 19 -8.13 -7.55 -5.44
C THR A 19 -6.83 -8.35 -5.34
N ALA A 20 -5.75 -7.70 -4.93
CA ALA A 20 -4.45 -8.30 -4.64
C ALA A 20 -3.71 -7.45 -3.60
N THR A 21 -2.81 -8.06 -2.84
CA THR A 21 -1.98 -7.33 -1.86
C THR A 21 -0.52 -7.70 -1.99
N TYR A 22 0.35 -6.81 -1.56
CA TYR A 22 1.79 -7.03 -1.53
C TYR A 22 2.25 -7.17 -0.08
N THR A 23 3.19 -8.08 0.16
CA THR A 23 3.91 -8.09 1.44
C THR A 23 4.66 -6.78 1.64
N GLN A 24 5.18 -6.57 2.84
CA GLN A 24 6.29 -5.64 2.98
C GLN A 24 7.49 -6.11 2.13
N MET A 25 8.39 -5.16 1.82
CA MET A 25 9.63 -5.46 1.12
C MET A 25 10.48 -6.38 2.00
N LEU A 26 10.76 -7.58 1.52
CA LEU A 26 11.53 -8.59 2.23
C LEU A 26 13.00 -8.53 1.81
N VAL A 27 13.88 -8.80 2.77
CA VAL A 27 15.34 -8.81 2.55
C VAL A 27 15.80 -10.25 2.35
N PRO A 28 16.20 -10.67 1.13
CA PRO A 28 16.61 -12.03 0.80
C PRO A 28 17.69 -12.62 1.71
N ASP A 29 18.73 -11.84 2.03
CA ASP A 29 19.80 -12.30 2.92
C ASP A 29 19.26 -12.70 4.30
N ARG A 30 18.32 -11.92 4.85
CA ARG A 30 17.65 -12.27 6.12
C ARG A 30 16.76 -13.50 5.98
N LEU A 31 16.04 -13.68 4.86
CA LEU A 31 15.26 -14.91 4.65
C LEU A 31 16.14 -16.17 4.68
N LEU A 32 17.38 -16.07 4.20
CA LEU A 32 18.33 -17.17 4.18
C LEU A 32 18.99 -17.40 5.55
N ASN A 33 19.41 -16.31 6.21
CA ASN A 33 20.34 -16.38 7.34
C ASN A 33 19.73 -16.06 8.71
N ASP A 34 18.53 -15.49 8.77
CA ASP A 34 17.80 -15.14 10.00
C ASP A 34 16.54 -16.00 10.13
N VAL A 35 16.61 -16.99 11.04
CA VAL A 35 15.54 -17.99 11.23
C VAL A 35 14.24 -17.32 11.67
N GLU A 36 14.31 -16.38 12.61
CA GLU A 36 13.12 -15.70 13.14
C GLU A 36 12.45 -14.86 12.05
N TYR A 37 13.25 -14.15 11.24
CA TYR A 37 12.75 -13.38 10.11
C TYR A 37 12.07 -14.27 9.06
N ARG A 38 12.69 -15.40 8.71
CA ARG A 38 12.11 -16.37 7.77
C ARG A 38 10.80 -16.95 8.29
N GLU A 39 10.79 -17.46 9.52
CA GLU A 39 9.60 -18.10 10.10
C GLU A 39 8.44 -17.12 10.27
N PHE A 40 8.72 -15.87 10.63
CA PHE A 40 7.71 -14.80 10.68
C PHE A 40 7.01 -14.62 9.33
N HIS A 41 7.78 -14.50 8.25
CA HIS A 41 7.24 -14.27 6.91
C HIS A 41 6.59 -15.52 6.29
N GLN A 42 7.10 -16.72 6.57
CA GLN A 42 6.44 -17.96 6.17
C GLN A 42 5.11 -18.14 6.90
N ARG A 43 5.03 -17.83 8.19
CA ARG A 43 3.78 -17.87 8.96
C ARG A 43 2.74 -16.89 8.41
N ASP A 44 3.15 -15.65 8.10
CA ASP A 44 2.30 -14.65 7.46
C ASP A 44 1.68 -15.18 6.15
N LEU A 45 2.49 -15.77 5.26
CA LEU A 45 1.99 -16.30 3.98
C LEU A 45 1.13 -17.55 4.16
N GLN A 46 1.53 -18.46 5.03
CA GLN A 46 0.77 -19.67 5.32
C GLN A 46 -0.62 -19.35 5.88
N MET A 47 -0.70 -18.45 6.87
CA MET A 47 -1.99 -18.04 7.43
C MET A 47 -2.84 -17.27 6.42
N ALA A 48 -2.23 -16.45 5.56
CA ALA A 48 -2.94 -15.78 4.46
C ALA A 48 -3.62 -16.79 3.52
N SER A 49 -3.04 -17.98 3.33
CA SER A 49 -3.59 -18.99 2.41
C SER A 49 -4.78 -19.79 2.95
N VAL A 50 -5.05 -19.72 4.26
CA VAL A 50 -6.14 -20.47 4.91
C VAL A 50 -7.51 -19.90 4.56
N ASP A 51 -7.59 -18.58 4.39
CA ASP A 51 -8.79 -17.86 4.00
C ASP A 51 -8.73 -17.50 2.50
N GLU A 52 -9.83 -17.68 1.78
CA GLU A 52 -9.94 -17.26 0.38
C GLU A 52 -9.71 -15.75 0.23
N ILE A 53 -10.16 -14.96 1.22
CA ILE A 53 -9.88 -13.52 1.29
C ILE A 53 -8.37 -13.28 1.29
N GLY A 54 -7.59 -14.12 1.94
CA GLY A 54 -6.14 -13.94 2.01
C GLY A 54 -5.38 -14.29 0.73
N ARG A 55 -5.98 -14.99 -0.26
CA ARG A 55 -5.35 -15.36 -1.56
C ARG A 55 -5.10 -14.17 -2.49
N LYS A 56 -4.18 -14.27 -3.46
CA LYS A 56 -3.65 -13.16 -4.29
C LYS A 56 -2.72 -12.25 -3.50
N VAL A 57 -1.62 -12.84 -3.05
CA VAL A 57 -0.53 -12.17 -2.35
C VAL A 57 0.72 -12.20 -3.20
N ILE A 58 1.32 -11.03 -3.40
CA ILE A 58 2.58 -10.89 -4.11
C ILE A 58 3.68 -10.62 -3.08
N VAL A 59 4.70 -11.48 -3.07
CA VAL A 59 5.88 -11.30 -2.21
C VAL A 59 6.82 -10.32 -2.88
N GLN A 60 7.15 -9.21 -2.21
CA GLN A 60 8.11 -8.25 -2.75
C GLN A 60 9.51 -8.46 -2.16
N LEU A 61 10.50 -8.74 -3.01
CA LEU A 61 11.91 -8.89 -2.65
C LEU A 61 12.71 -7.65 -3.06
N CYS A 62 13.85 -7.42 -2.42
CA CYS A 62 14.84 -6.42 -2.81
C CYS A 62 16.24 -7.02 -2.87
N GLY A 63 17.18 -6.38 -3.56
CA GLY A 63 18.59 -6.78 -3.56
C GLY A 63 19.24 -6.49 -4.90
N ASP A 64 20.52 -6.83 -4.98
CA ASP A 64 21.40 -6.62 -6.11
C ASP A 64 22.19 -7.89 -6.51
N ASP A 65 21.85 -9.04 -5.91
CA ASP A 65 22.46 -10.34 -6.21
C ASP A 65 21.37 -11.32 -6.70
N PRO A 66 21.37 -11.72 -7.99
CA PRO A 66 20.41 -12.65 -8.55
C PRO A 66 20.32 -13.99 -7.81
N ASP A 67 21.45 -14.56 -7.37
CA ASP A 67 21.50 -15.87 -6.75
C ASP A 67 20.89 -15.84 -5.35
N ILE A 68 21.19 -14.79 -4.57
CA ILE A 68 20.61 -14.59 -3.24
C ILE A 68 19.10 -14.38 -3.35
N ILE A 69 18.65 -13.54 -4.30
CA ILE A 69 17.22 -13.26 -4.53
C ILE A 69 16.48 -14.55 -4.92
N VAL A 70 17.01 -15.32 -5.87
CA VAL A 70 16.39 -16.59 -6.31
C VAL A 70 16.31 -17.60 -5.18
N ARG A 71 17.41 -17.80 -4.43
CA ARG A 71 17.41 -18.75 -3.30
C ARG A 71 16.38 -18.37 -2.25
N ALA A 72 16.26 -17.09 -1.91
CA ALA A 72 15.28 -16.61 -0.96
C ALA A 72 13.84 -16.74 -1.48
N GLY A 73 13.58 -16.37 -2.74
CA GLY A 73 12.26 -16.48 -3.35
C GLY A 73 11.75 -17.92 -3.42
N ARG A 74 12.64 -18.90 -3.68
CA ARG A 74 12.28 -20.33 -3.67
C ARG A 74 11.74 -20.82 -2.32
N LEU A 75 12.10 -20.18 -1.21
CA LEU A 75 11.55 -20.51 0.12
C LEU A 75 10.09 -20.11 0.28
N LEU A 76 9.58 -19.19 -0.56
CA LEU A 76 8.29 -18.54 -0.40
C LEU A 76 7.33 -18.78 -1.58
N GLN A 77 7.84 -19.13 -2.77
CA GLN A 77 7.06 -19.19 -4.02
C GLN A 77 5.82 -20.09 -3.97
N THR A 78 5.84 -21.14 -3.15
CA THR A 78 4.70 -22.08 -3.02
C THR A 78 3.58 -21.54 -2.13
N GLN A 79 3.79 -20.38 -1.51
CA GLN A 79 2.87 -19.75 -0.55
C GLN A 79 2.43 -18.35 -1.01
N CYS A 80 2.73 -17.96 -2.25
CA CYS A 80 2.30 -16.70 -2.83
C CYS A 80 1.82 -16.89 -4.28
N ASP A 81 1.19 -15.86 -4.84
CA ASP A 81 0.62 -15.87 -6.19
C ASP A 81 1.53 -15.13 -7.19
N GLY A 82 2.67 -14.62 -6.73
CA GLY A 82 3.66 -13.91 -7.52
C GLY A 82 4.82 -13.39 -6.67
N ILE A 83 5.94 -13.10 -7.33
CA ILE A 83 7.12 -12.50 -6.70
C ILE A 83 7.49 -11.21 -7.44
N ASP A 84 7.58 -10.10 -6.71
CA ASP A 84 7.90 -8.78 -7.22
C ASP A 84 9.31 -8.34 -6.85
N LEU A 85 10.05 -7.78 -7.80
CA LEU A 85 11.33 -7.10 -7.53
C LEU A 85 11.08 -5.62 -7.24
N ASN A 86 11.51 -5.16 -6.06
CA ASN A 86 11.50 -3.75 -5.71
C ASN A 86 12.66 -3.01 -6.40
N LEU A 87 12.32 -2.11 -7.32
CA LEU A 87 13.24 -1.16 -7.97
C LEU A 87 12.81 0.29 -7.69
N GLY A 88 12.19 0.54 -6.54
CA GLY A 88 11.54 1.81 -6.25
C GLY A 88 11.73 2.34 -4.83
N CYS A 89 12.35 1.59 -3.91
CA CYS A 89 12.59 2.03 -2.54
C CYS A 89 13.64 3.15 -2.50
N PRO A 90 13.32 4.36 -2.00
CA PRO A 90 14.26 5.49 -1.94
C PRO A 90 14.95 5.61 -0.57
N GLN A 91 14.81 4.62 0.31
CA GLN A 91 15.29 4.72 1.68
C GLN A 91 16.82 4.62 1.77
N VAL A 92 17.39 5.18 2.84
CA VAL A 92 18.83 5.15 3.11
C VAL A 92 19.37 3.72 3.12
N ALA A 93 18.67 2.77 3.74
CA ALA A 93 19.08 1.36 3.72
C ALA A 93 19.16 0.75 2.31
N ALA A 94 18.31 1.22 1.37
CA ALA A 94 18.36 0.81 -0.03
C ALA A 94 19.54 1.43 -0.78
N ARG A 95 19.92 2.66 -0.42
CA ARG A 95 21.13 3.30 -0.94
C ARG A 95 22.38 2.53 -0.51
N ASP A 96 22.47 2.28 0.79
CA ASP A 96 23.67 1.72 1.40
C ASP A 96 23.86 0.25 1.02
N GLY A 97 22.76 -0.47 0.77
CA GLY A 97 22.77 -1.84 0.22
C GLY A 97 22.63 -1.94 -1.31
N HIS A 98 22.73 -0.83 -2.05
CA HIS A 98 22.64 -0.76 -3.52
C HIS A 98 21.46 -1.52 -4.16
N TYR A 99 20.24 -1.36 -3.63
CA TYR A 99 19.02 -1.95 -4.19
C TYR A 99 17.89 -0.94 -4.36
N GLY A 100 16.74 -1.38 -4.87
CA GLY A 100 15.55 -0.53 -4.97
C GLY A 100 15.75 0.58 -5.99
N ALA A 101 15.46 1.82 -5.60
CA ALA A 101 15.55 2.96 -6.51
C ALA A 101 16.99 3.27 -6.99
N TYR A 102 18.00 2.69 -6.33
CA TYR A 102 19.41 2.91 -6.62
C TYR A 102 19.94 2.02 -7.75
N LEU A 103 19.10 1.10 -8.25
CA LEU A 103 19.36 0.32 -9.46
C LEU A 103 18.75 0.93 -10.73
N LEU A 104 17.97 2.01 -10.64
CA LEU A 104 17.31 2.63 -11.80
C LEU A 104 18.28 3.30 -12.80
N GLY A 105 19.54 3.45 -12.44
CA GLY A 105 20.56 4.07 -13.27
C GLY A 105 21.00 3.16 -14.42
N GLN A 106 21.25 3.73 -15.60
CA GLN A 106 21.59 2.95 -16.80
C GLN A 106 22.80 2.01 -16.63
N LYS A 107 23.72 2.35 -15.74
CA LYS A 107 24.89 1.50 -15.40
C LYS A 107 24.48 0.17 -14.75
N ASP A 108 23.33 0.12 -14.09
CA ASP A 108 22.82 -1.02 -13.32
C ASP A 108 21.78 -1.83 -14.11
N TRP A 109 21.36 -1.40 -15.30
CA TRP A 109 20.32 -2.09 -16.07
C TRP A 109 20.67 -3.51 -16.48
N SER A 110 21.96 -3.79 -16.72
CA SER A 110 22.41 -5.16 -16.96
C SER A 110 22.17 -6.04 -15.74
N LEU A 111 22.34 -5.48 -14.53
CA LEU A 111 22.05 -6.17 -13.28
C LEU A 111 20.54 -6.36 -13.09
N ASP A 112 19.72 -5.33 -13.28
CA ASP A 112 18.25 -5.44 -13.22
C ASP A 112 17.72 -6.57 -14.10
N VAL A 113 18.19 -6.59 -15.36
CA VAL A 113 17.85 -7.62 -16.35
C VAL A 113 18.29 -9.01 -15.89
N ASN A 114 19.51 -9.14 -15.36
CA ASN A 114 20.02 -10.41 -14.86
C ASN A 114 19.19 -10.93 -13.68
N ILE A 115 18.81 -10.05 -12.74
CA ILE A 115 17.96 -10.41 -11.60
C ILE A 115 16.59 -10.90 -12.10
N VAL A 116 15.92 -10.12 -12.95
CA VAL A 116 14.58 -10.50 -13.47
C VAL A 116 14.64 -11.80 -14.27
N SER A 117 15.64 -11.96 -15.15
CA SER A 117 15.83 -13.18 -15.93
C SER A 117 16.04 -14.42 -15.02
N ALA A 118 16.87 -14.28 -13.98
CA ALA A 118 17.12 -15.35 -13.02
C ALA A 118 15.86 -15.71 -12.21
N MET A 119 15.09 -14.71 -11.77
CA MET A 119 13.81 -14.90 -11.09
C MET A 119 12.81 -15.64 -11.99
N THR A 120 12.57 -15.14 -13.21
CA THR A 120 11.63 -15.73 -14.17
C THR A 120 12.00 -17.18 -14.51
N SER A 121 13.28 -17.47 -14.66
CA SER A 121 13.75 -18.83 -14.98
C SER A 121 13.67 -19.80 -13.80
N SER A 122 13.47 -19.30 -12.58
CA SER A 122 13.61 -20.08 -11.34
C SER A 122 12.32 -20.27 -10.55
N PHE A 123 11.28 -19.47 -10.83
CA PHE A 123 10.03 -19.48 -10.08
C PHE A 123 8.87 -20.02 -10.93
N ASP A 124 7.99 -20.78 -10.29
CA ASP A 124 6.76 -21.31 -10.92
C ASP A 124 5.62 -20.27 -10.95
N VAL A 125 5.75 -19.21 -10.14
CA VAL A 125 4.81 -18.08 -10.04
C VAL A 125 5.31 -16.89 -10.87
N PRO A 126 4.41 -16.03 -11.37
CA PRO A 126 4.83 -14.92 -12.22
C PRO A 126 5.69 -13.90 -11.47
N VAL A 127 6.66 -13.34 -12.19
CA VAL A 127 7.59 -12.33 -11.69
C VAL A 127 7.14 -10.95 -12.11
N SER A 128 7.07 -9.99 -11.20
CA SER A 128 6.78 -8.59 -11.52
C SER A 128 7.87 -7.65 -11.07
N VAL A 129 7.79 -6.40 -11.52
CA VAL A 129 8.69 -5.34 -11.08
C VAL A 129 7.93 -4.10 -10.67
N LYS A 130 8.39 -3.45 -9.60
CA LYS A 130 7.86 -2.16 -9.16
C LYS A 130 8.91 -1.06 -9.27
N LEU A 131 8.68 -0.13 -10.19
CA LEU A 131 9.61 0.94 -10.56
C LEU A 131 9.23 2.29 -9.96
N ARG A 132 10.21 3.20 -9.95
CA ARG A 132 10.02 4.66 -9.99
C ARG A 132 10.50 5.21 -11.34
N LEU A 133 10.28 6.50 -11.59
CA LEU A 133 10.80 7.15 -12.79
C LEU A 133 12.34 7.16 -12.78
N CYS A 134 12.93 6.67 -13.88
CA CYS A 134 14.35 6.84 -14.19
C CYS A 134 14.66 8.33 -14.46
N GLN A 135 15.94 8.67 -14.49
CA GLN A 135 16.41 10.00 -14.87
C GLN A 135 17.37 9.91 -16.06
N PRO A 136 17.02 10.50 -17.23
CA PRO A 136 15.78 11.22 -17.55
C PRO A 136 14.55 10.30 -17.66
N PHE A 137 13.33 10.85 -17.48
CA PHE A 137 12.06 10.07 -17.42
C PHE A 137 11.86 9.13 -18.61
N LYS A 138 12.23 9.55 -19.82
CA LYS A 138 12.13 8.74 -21.05
C LYS A 138 12.83 7.38 -20.95
N GLN A 139 13.83 7.25 -20.07
CA GLN A 139 14.54 5.99 -19.88
C GLN A 139 13.70 4.94 -19.14
N THR A 140 12.64 5.35 -18.42
CA THR A 140 11.76 4.43 -17.68
C THR A 140 11.11 3.40 -18.62
N SER A 141 10.60 3.86 -19.77
CA SER A 141 10.02 2.97 -20.79
C SER A 141 11.06 2.01 -21.38
N VAL A 142 12.29 2.48 -21.60
CA VAL A 142 13.38 1.64 -22.16
C VAL A 142 13.79 0.55 -21.17
N LEU A 143 13.94 0.89 -19.89
CA LEU A 143 14.21 -0.11 -18.85
C LEU A 143 13.06 -1.12 -18.78
N ALA A 144 11.82 -0.66 -18.70
CA ALA A 144 10.68 -1.55 -18.57
C ALA A 144 10.51 -2.51 -19.76
N GLN A 145 10.75 -2.07 -21.00
CA GLN A 145 10.78 -2.96 -22.17
C GLN A 145 11.87 -4.03 -22.07
N ARG A 146 13.03 -3.69 -21.50
CA ARG A 146 14.08 -4.69 -21.23
C ARG A 146 13.62 -5.70 -20.18
N LEU A 147 12.97 -5.24 -19.11
CA LEU A 147 12.47 -6.14 -18.06
C LEU A 147 11.35 -7.06 -18.59
N GLU A 148 10.43 -6.53 -19.41
CA GLU A 148 9.44 -7.31 -20.14
C GLU A 148 10.09 -8.37 -21.03
N ALA A 149 11.10 -7.99 -21.82
CA ALA A 149 11.81 -8.92 -22.70
C ALA A 149 12.54 -10.05 -21.95
N HIS A 150 12.76 -9.90 -20.63
CA HIS A 150 13.36 -10.91 -19.75
C HIS A 150 12.33 -11.56 -18.81
N GLY A 151 11.05 -11.41 -19.13
CA GLY A 151 9.97 -12.21 -18.56
C GLY A 151 9.24 -11.60 -17.38
N ALA A 152 9.42 -10.30 -17.10
CA ALA A 152 8.51 -9.61 -16.19
C ALA A 152 7.06 -9.75 -16.71
N ALA A 153 6.17 -10.25 -15.86
CA ALA A 153 4.77 -10.53 -16.17
C ALA A 153 3.87 -9.30 -16.04
N TRP A 154 4.24 -8.31 -15.22
CA TRP A 154 3.64 -6.98 -15.20
C TRP A 154 4.59 -5.95 -14.59
N VAL A 155 4.32 -4.67 -14.84
CA VAL A 155 5.09 -3.55 -14.30
C VAL A 155 4.19 -2.64 -13.48
N THR A 156 4.56 -2.39 -12.22
CA THR A 156 3.95 -1.31 -11.43
C THR A 156 4.82 -0.07 -11.49
N LEU A 157 4.30 1.05 -12.01
CA LEU A 157 5.04 2.32 -12.04
C LEU A 157 4.53 3.27 -10.96
N HIS A 158 5.37 3.52 -9.95
CA HIS A 158 5.22 4.71 -9.13
C HIS A 158 5.76 5.91 -9.89
N ALA A 159 4.90 6.66 -10.57
CA ALA A 159 5.30 7.74 -11.47
C ALA A 159 5.81 9.02 -10.75
N ARG A 160 6.71 8.84 -9.79
CA ARG A 160 7.47 9.88 -9.13
C ARG A 160 8.95 9.54 -9.20
N THR A 161 9.76 10.57 -9.14
CA THR A 161 11.21 10.43 -9.01
C THR A 161 11.59 9.87 -7.65
N VAL A 162 12.84 9.41 -7.56
CA VAL A 162 13.47 9.08 -6.30
C VAL A 162 13.67 10.37 -5.50
N SER A 163 13.20 10.38 -4.25
CA SER A 163 13.49 11.46 -3.31
C SER A 163 13.92 10.84 -2.00
N ALA A 164 15.13 11.17 -1.54
CA ALA A 164 15.66 10.69 -0.26
C ALA A 164 14.87 11.29 0.94
N MET A 165 14.18 12.41 0.73
CA MET A 165 13.30 13.01 1.73
C MET A 165 11.90 12.37 1.63
N ARG A 166 11.27 12.06 2.77
CA ARG A 166 9.90 11.50 2.80
C ARG A 166 8.82 12.41 2.21
N ARG A 167 9.13 13.68 1.91
CA ARG A 167 8.18 14.61 1.28
C ARG A 167 8.10 14.34 -0.22
N ARG A 168 6.88 14.07 -0.70
CA ARG A 168 6.59 13.90 -2.13
C ARG A 168 6.95 15.21 -2.86
N GLN A 169 7.79 15.14 -3.89
CA GLN A 169 8.13 16.27 -4.75
C GLN A 169 7.04 16.48 -5.82
N GLY A 170 5.83 16.80 -5.37
CA GLY A 170 4.67 17.03 -6.24
C GLY A 170 3.83 15.78 -6.58
N PRO A 171 2.84 15.96 -7.48
CA PRO A 171 1.98 14.87 -7.95
C PRO A 171 2.78 13.81 -8.73
N ALA A 172 2.24 12.60 -8.82
CA ALA A 172 2.75 11.61 -9.74
C ALA A 172 2.45 12.05 -11.19
N ARG A 173 3.39 11.76 -12.10
CA ARG A 173 3.34 12.07 -13.52
C ARG A 173 2.61 10.95 -14.26
N LEU A 174 1.29 10.98 -14.22
CA LEU A 174 0.45 9.92 -14.80
C LEU A 174 0.66 9.78 -16.32
N GLU A 175 1.10 10.84 -16.99
CA GLU A 175 1.50 10.80 -18.41
C GLU A 175 2.59 9.77 -18.71
N GLU A 176 3.50 9.52 -17.76
CA GLU A 176 4.55 8.51 -17.92
C GLU A 176 4.02 7.08 -17.74
N VAL A 177 2.93 6.90 -16.99
CA VAL A 177 2.21 5.61 -16.93
C VAL A 177 1.51 5.35 -18.26
N ALA A 178 0.85 6.36 -18.85
CA ALA A 178 0.23 6.25 -20.17
C ALA A 178 1.26 5.90 -21.26
N ARG A 179 2.42 6.57 -21.24
CA ARG A 179 3.54 6.25 -22.12
C ARG A 179 3.99 4.81 -21.96
N LEU A 180 4.12 4.33 -20.71
CA LEU A 180 4.52 2.96 -20.42
C LEU A 180 3.49 1.95 -20.94
N LYS A 181 2.20 2.21 -20.71
CA LYS A 181 1.11 1.37 -21.21
C LYS A 181 1.09 1.27 -22.73
N GLY A 182 1.44 2.34 -23.44
CA GLY A 182 1.50 2.35 -24.91
C GLY A 182 2.68 1.58 -25.52
N VAL A 183 3.68 1.16 -24.73
CA VAL A 183 4.89 0.50 -25.26
C VAL A 183 5.15 -0.90 -24.73
N LEU A 184 4.46 -1.31 -23.65
CA LEU A 184 4.51 -2.66 -23.10
C LEU A 184 3.31 -3.48 -23.57
N SER A 185 3.54 -4.77 -23.78
CA SER A 185 2.49 -5.76 -24.08
C SER A 185 1.95 -6.42 -22.81
N ILE A 186 2.73 -6.45 -21.74
CA ILE A 186 2.32 -6.90 -20.40
C ILE A 186 1.46 -5.86 -19.65
N PRO A 187 0.67 -6.28 -18.64
CA PRO A 187 -0.09 -5.35 -17.80
C PRO A 187 0.77 -4.27 -17.12
N VAL A 188 0.22 -3.07 -17.05
CA VAL A 188 0.79 -1.91 -16.36
C VAL A 188 -0.12 -1.49 -15.23
N VAL A 189 0.44 -1.41 -14.02
CA VAL A 189 -0.27 -0.96 -12.82
C VAL A 189 0.19 0.46 -12.46
N SER A 190 -0.75 1.39 -12.43
CA SER A 190 -0.52 2.77 -12.04
C SER A 190 -0.38 2.89 -10.52
N ASN A 191 0.66 3.60 -10.03
CA ASN A 191 0.80 3.90 -8.61
C ASN A 191 1.05 5.40 -8.38
N GLY A 192 0.15 6.03 -7.64
CA GLY A 192 0.22 7.46 -7.29
C GLY A 192 -1.09 8.20 -7.60
N ASN A 193 -1.25 9.37 -6.99
CA ASN A 193 -2.42 10.26 -7.16
C ASN A 193 -3.80 9.63 -6.88
N VAL A 194 -3.88 8.65 -5.98
CA VAL A 194 -5.17 8.09 -5.52
C VAL A 194 -5.31 8.34 -4.03
N ARG A 195 -6.27 9.19 -3.67
CA ARG A 195 -6.59 9.63 -2.30
C ARG A 195 -8.04 9.33 -1.93
N THR A 196 -8.93 9.38 -2.91
CA THR A 196 -10.36 9.07 -2.75
C THR A 196 -10.79 8.00 -3.75
N TRP A 197 -12.02 7.49 -3.60
CA TRP A 197 -12.62 6.56 -4.55
C TRP A 197 -12.66 7.12 -5.98
N ASP A 198 -13.10 8.37 -6.15
CA ASP A 198 -13.21 9.04 -7.46
C ASP A 198 -11.88 9.19 -8.20
N ASP A 199 -10.75 9.15 -7.48
CA ASP A 199 -9.43 9.19 -8.10
C ASP A 199 -9.11 7.90 -8.87
N ILE A 200 -9.72 6.76 -8.54
CA ILE A 200 -9.48 5.48 -9.21
C ILE A 200 -9.93 5.51 -10.68
N PRO A 201 -11.21 5.79 -11.00
CA PRO A 201 -11.64 5.82 -12.41
C PRO A 201 -10.96 6.94 -13.19
N ARG A 202 -10.66 8.09 -12.56
CA ARG A 202 -9.88 9.17 -13.20
C ARG A 202 -8.47 8.72 -13.54
N ASN A 203 -7.77 8.06 -12.61
CA ASN A 203 -6.43 7.54 -12.85
C ASN A 203 -6.42 6.52 -14.00
N LEU A 204 -7.36 5.58 -14.02
CA LEU A 204 -7.49 4.61 -15.10
C LEU A 204 -7.78 5.27 -16.45
N LEU A 205 -8.65 6.28 -16.47
CA LEU A 205 -8.96 7.04 -17.69
C LEU A 205 -7.73 7.80 -18.22
N ASP A 206 -7.00 8.48 -17.34
CA ASP A 206 -5.83 9.30 -17.72
C ASP A 206 -4.64 8.45 -18.17
N THR A 207 -4.51 7.22 -17.65
CA THR A 207 -3.33 6.37 -17.86
C THR A 207 -3.57 5.22 -18.83
N GLY A 208 -4.80 4.76 -19.00
CA GLY A 208 -5.11 3.49 -19.66
C GLY A 208 -4.52 2.25 -18.96
N ALA A 209 -4.03 2.38 -17.73
CA ALA A 209 -3.42 1.29 -16.97
C ALA A 209 -4.42 0.14 -16.72
N ASP A 210 -3.91 -1.08 -16.56
CA ASP A 210 -4.72 -2.28 -16.32
C ASP A 210 -5.13 -2.44 -14.85
N GLY A 211 -4.54 -1.62 -13.97
CA GLY A 211 -4.86 -1.60 -12.55
C GLY A 211 -4.26 -0.41 -11.83
N VAL A 212 -4.70 -0.23 -10.57
CA VAL A 212 -4.23 0.83 -9.68
C VAL A 212 -3.68 0.19 -8.40
N MET A 213 -2.47 0.59 -8.01
CA MET A 213 -1.91 0.28 -6.71
C MET A 213 -2.02 1.51 -5.81
N VAL A 214 -2.58 1.33 -4.61
CA VAL A 214 -2.65 2.38 -3.58
C VAL A 214 -1.76 1.99 -2.40
N GLY A 215 -0.99 2.96 -1.90
CA GLY A 215 -0.07 2.78 -0.78
C GLY A 215 -0.57 3.51 0.47
N GLU A 216 0.18 4.52 0.91
CA GLU A 216 -0.01 5.23 2.18
C GLU A 216 -1.43 5.78 2.42
N THR A 217 -2.21 6.07 1.37
CA THR A 217 -3.61 6.50 1.51
C THR A 217 -4.44 5.45 2.26
N LEU A 218 -4.19 4.15 2.04
CA LEU A 218 -4.91 3.07 2.71
C LEU A 218 -4.66 3.04 4.22
N LEU A 219 -3.56 3.63 4.70
CA LEU A 219 -3.30 3.72 6.14
C LEU A 219 -4.31 4.64 6.83
N GLY A 220 -4.83 5.65 6.14
CA GLY A 220 -5.90 6.51 6.65
C GLY A 220 -7.29 5.92 6.42
N ASN A 221 -7.54 5.41 5.20
CA ASN A 221 -8.80 4.76 4.86
C ASN A 221 -8.55 3.39 4.21
N PRO A 222 -8.57 2.28 4.98
CA PRO A 222 -8.42 0.94 4.42
C PRO A 222 -9.63 0.51 3.57
N CYS A 223 -10.77 1.20 3.70
CA CYS A 223 -12.01 0.92 2.99
C CYS A 223 -12.13 1.62 1.63
N LEU A 224 -11.04 2.21 1.14
CA LEU A 224 -11.03 3.04 -0.06
C LEU A 224 -11.62 2.33 -1.28
N PHE A 225 -11.33 1.03 -1.48
CA PHE A 225 -11.82 0.27 -2.64
C PHE A 225 -13.29 -0.19 -2.54
N SER A 226 -13.98 0.14 -1.45
CA SER A 226 -15.43 -0.04 -1.31
C SER A 226 -16.21 1.28 -1.36
N ASN A 227 -15.56 2.42 -1.65
CA ASN A 227 -16.15 3.76 -1.56
C ASN A 227 -16.77 4.06 -0.18
N ILE A 228 -16.15 3.56 0.89
CA ILE A 228 -16.60 3.75 2.27
C ILE A 228 -15.61 4.66 2.99
N LEU A 229 -16.14 5.62 3.74
CA LEU A 229 -15.40 6.32 4.79
C LEU A 229 -15.79 5.68 6.12
N PRO A 230 -14.91 4.86 6.73
CA PRO A 230 -15.30 4.11 7.92
C PRO A 230 -15.27 4.99 9.17
N ASP A 231 -16.06 4.65 10.18
CA ASP A 231 -15.85 5.19 11.53
C ASP A 231 -14.45 4.81 12.06
N PRO A 232 -13.62 5.76 12.54
CA PRO A 232 -12.25 5.47 12.97
C PRO A 232 -12.14 4.44 14.10
N VAL A 233 -13.11 4.40 15.01
CA VAL A 233 -13.09 3.43 16.12
C VAL A 233 -13.42 2.04 15.60
N SER A 234 -14.51 1.92 14.86
CA SER A 234 -15.00 0.65 14.31
C SER A 234 -13.95 -0.03 13.44
N ILE A 235 -13.30 0.70 12.54
CA ILE A 235 -12.25 0.13 11.68
C ILE A 235 -10.98 -0.23 12.46
N SER A 236 -10.69 0.52 13.53
CA SER A 236 -9.58 0.18 14.43
C SER A 236 -9.87 -1.13 15.15
N LEU A 237 -11.08 -1.31 15.70
CA LEU A 237 -11.49 -2.53 16.38
C LEU A 237 -11.45 -3.74 15.44
N GLU A 238 -11.93 -3.62 14.20
CA GLU A 238 -11.84 -4.70 13.21
C GLU A 238 -10.38 -5.10 12.93
N TYR A 239 -9.47 -4.12 12.81
CA TYR A 239 -8.04 -4.39 12.68
C TYR A 239 -7.45 -5.06 13.93
N LEU A 240 -7.89 -4.69 15.14
CA LEU A 240 -7.46 -5.34 16.37
C LEU A 240 -7.94 -6.80 16.44
N ASP A 241 -9.16 -7.08 15.99
CA ASP A 241 -9.70 -8.45 15.92
C ASP A 241 -8.86 -9.32 14.98
N LEU A 242 -8.57 -8.83 13.78
CA LEU A 242 -7.64 -9.50 12.86
C LEU A 242 -6.24 -9.68 13.48
N SER A 243 -5.76 -8.69 14.24
CA SER A 243 -4.47 -8.78 14.93
C SER A 243 -4.44 -9.87 16.02
N ARG A 244 -5.58 -10.15 16.67
CA ARG A 244 -5.73 -11.25 17.64
C ARG A 244 -5.96 -12.60 16.98
N GLU A 245 -6.64 -12.63 15.83
CA GLU A 245 -6.87 -13.85 15.06
C GLU A 245 -5.56 -14.37 14.46
N PHE A 246 -4.74 -13.47 13.92
CA PHE A 246 -3.49 -13.81 13.23
C PHE A 246 -2.25 -13.48 14.06
N LEU A 247 -2.24 -13.91 15.32
CA LEU A 247 -1.10 -13.71 16.23
C LEU A 247 0.22 -14.23 15.64
N GLY A 248 1.29 -13.47 15.82
CA GLY A 248 2.61 -13.82 15.29
C GLY A 248 2.82 -13.46 13.82
N THR A 249 1.87 -12.77 13.18
CA THR A 249 2.00 -12.18 11.82
C THR A 249 2.01 -10.65 11.83
N VAL A 250 1.70 -10.03 12.97
CA VAL A 250 1.90 -8.60 13.23
C VAL A 250 3.36 -8.35 13.60
N THR A 251 4.02 -7.37 12.98
CA THR A 251 5.45 -7.14 13.22
C THR A 251 5.74 -6.76 14.69
N THR A 252 5.00 -5.80 15.24
CA THR A 252 5.17 -5.33 16.63
C THR A 252 3.91 -4.65 17.15
N LEU A 253 3.79 -4.48 18.48
CA LEU A 253 2.76 -3.60 19.07
C LEU A 253 2.82 -2.17 18.51
N ARG A 254 4.03 -1.67 18.18
CA ARG A 254 4.20 -0.35 17.55
C ARG A 254 3.56 -0.27 16.16
N THR A 255 3.53 -1.38 15.43
CA THR A 255 2.80 -1.47 14.15
C THR A 255 1.31 -1.33 14.38
N VAL A 256 0.75 -2.03 15.38
CA VAL A 256 -0.67 -1.91 15.75
C VAL A 256 -1.02 -0.47 16.15
N GLN A 257 -0.25 0.12 17.05
CA GLN A 257 -0.41 1.51 17.46
C GLN A 257 -0.31 2.47 16.27
N ALA A 258 0.57 2.21 15.30
CA ALA A 258 0.70 3.03 14.11
C ALA A 258 -0.54 2.95 13.21
N HIS A 259 -1.11 1.76 12.98
CA HIS A 259 -2.35 1.60 12.22
C HIS A 259 -3.53 2.31 12.89
N VAL A 260 -3.78 2.04 14.17
CA VAL A 260 -4.84 2.72 14.93
C VAL A 260 -4.67 4.23 14.93
N ARG A 261 -3.42 4.72 15.11
CA ARG A 261 -3.13 6.15 14.99
C ARG A 261 -3.50 6.67 13.62
N HIS A 262 -3.14 5.97 12.53
CA HIS A 262 -3.43 6.43 11.18
C HIS A 262 -4.94 6.49 10.88
N PHE A 263 -5.71 5.50 11.32
CA PHE A 263 -7.17 5.48 11.15
C PHE A 263 -7.83 6.67 11.87
N VAL A 264 -7.44 6.93 13.12
CA VAL A 264 -7.98 8.04 13.91
C VAL A 264 -7.48 9.40 13.40
N ASP A 265 -6.20 9.53 13.07
CA ASP A 265 -5.61 10.77 12.53
C ASP A 265 -6.32 11.22 11.25
N PHE A 266 -6.71 10.28 10.39
CA PHE A 266 -7.32 10.57 9.09
C PHE A 266 -8.57 11.45 9.19
N GLN A 267 -9.37 11.30 10.25
CA GLN A 267 -10.61 12.06 10.45
C GLN A 267 -10.57 12.98 11.67
N CYS A 268 -9.69 12.70 12.65
CA CYS A 268 -9.69 13.37 13.94
C CYS A 268 -8.44 14.22 14.22
N ALA A 269 -7.50 14.37 13.28
CA ALA A 269 -6.25 15.13 13.47
C ALA A 269 -6.43 16.53 14.08
N ARG A 270 -7.56 17.20 13.77
CA ARG A 270 -7.88 18.57 14.22
C ARG A 270 -8.74 18.62 15.48
N ARG A 271 -9.19 17.48 16.00
CA ARG A 271 -10.02 17.43 17.21
C ARG A 271 -9.14 17.73 18.44
N PRO A 272 -9.57 18.57 19.40
CA PRO A 272 -8.75 18.97 20.54
C PRO A 272 -8.20 17.80 21.37
N TRP A 273 -8.99 16.72 21.49
CA TRP A 273 -8.63 15.53 22.25
C TRP A 273 -7.58 14.63 21.58
N PHE A 274 -7.31 14.80 20.27
CA PHE A 274 -6.48 13.88 19.51
C PHE A 274 -5.04 13.80 20.02
N SER A 275 -4.48 14.92 20.51
CA SER A 275 -3.13 14.92 21.11
C SER A 275 -3.04 14.01 22.33
N ASN A 276 -4.05 14.04 23.21
CA ASN A 276 -4.12 13.22 24.41
C ASN A 276 -4.35 11.75 24.05
N PHE A 277 -5.23 11.47 23.08
CA PHE A 277 -5.43 10.12 22.56
C PHE A 277 -4.11 9.54 22.02
N ARG A 278 -3.36 10.30 21.22
CA ARG A 278 -2.09 9.84 20.66
C ARG A 278 -1.07 9.52 21.74
N ALA A 279 -0.99 10.32 22.80
CA ALA A 279 -0.11 10.06 23.93
C ALA A 279 -0.53 8.78 24.69
N ALA A 280 -1.83 8.63 24.95
CA ALA A 280 -2.38 7.44 25.60
C ALA A 280 -2.16 6.17 24.78
N LEU A 281 -2.35 6.23 23.45
CA LEU A 281 -2.16 5.11 22.53
C LEU A 281 -0.72 4.58 22.56
N ILE A 282 0.26 5.49 22.62
CA ILE A 282 1.68 5.11 22.73
C ILE A 282 1.98 4.44 24.08
N ALA A 283 1.25 4.81 25.14
CA ALA A 283 1.40 4.24 26.47
C ALA A 283 0.71 2.87 26.64
N CYS A 284 -0.16 2.45 25.72
CA CYS A 284 -0.79 1.13 25.75
C CYS A 284 0.28 0.02 25.65
N GLY A 285 0.27 -0.92 26.59
CA GLY A 285 1.23 -2.03 26.66
C GLY A 285 0.84 -3.28 25.87
N ASP A 286 -0.41 -3.37 25.42
CA ASP A 286 -0.94 -4.50 24.65
C ASP A 286 -2.16 -4.09 23.80
N VAL A 287 -2.65 -5.01 22.97
CA VAL A 287 -3.82 -4.81 22.09
C VAL A 287 -5.10 -4.53 22.88
N ASN A 288 -5.30 -5.17 24.03
CA ASN A 288 -6.51 -5.00 24.83
C ASN A 288 -6.56 -3.61 25.50
N ALA A 289 -5.41 -3.04 25.85
CA ALA A 289 -5.29 -1.67 26.33
C ALA A 289 -5.64 -0.65 25.23
N ILE A 290 -5.29 -0.94 23.98
CA ILE A 290 -5.67 -0.10 22.83
C ILE A 290 -7.18 -0.15 22.60
N GLU A 291 -7.78 -1.34 22.64
CA GLU A 291 -9.24 -1.51 22.53
C GLU A 291 -9.98 -0.74 23.62
N ARG A 292 -9.58 -0.89 24.89
CA ARG A 292 -10.18 -0.13 26.00
C ARG A 292 -10.10 1.38 25.76
N LEU A 293 -8.94 1.87 25.32
CA LEU A 293 -8.76 3.29 25.00
C LEU A 293 -9.71 3.77 23.89
N LEU A 294 -9.94 2.94 22.87
CA LEU A 294 -10.87 3.23 21.78
C LEU A 294 -12.33 3.27 22.28
N CYS A 295 -12.75 2.31 23.10
CA CYS A 295 -14.12 2.22 23.63
C CYS A 295 -14.43 3.32 24.67
N THR A 296 -13.46 3.78 25.47
CA THR A 296 -13.71 4.90 26.40
C THR A 296 -14.00 6.20 25.66
N LYS A 297 -13.56 6.35 24.41
CA LYS A 297 -13.84 7.54 23.59
C LYS A 297 -15.15 7.47 22.81
N THR A 298 -15.74 6.29 22.62
CA THR A 298 -17.10 6.18 22.04
C THR A 298 -18.17 6.73 22.97
N GLU A 299 -17.95 6.69 24.29
CA GLU A 299 -18.90 7.19 25.30
C GLU A 299 -18.84 8.70 25.48
N GLU A 300 -17.67 9.34 25.29
CA GLU A 300 -17.53 10.80 25.40
C GLU A 300 -17.98 11.55 24.12
N VAL A 301 -17.99 10.90 22.96
CA VAL A 301 -18.40 11.53 21.68
C VAL A 301 -19.92 11.47 21.47
N SER A 302 -20.62 10.49 22.05
CA SER A 302 -22.09 10.41 21.96
C SER A 302 -22.80 11.57 22.67
N ASP A 303 -22.15 12.26 23.61
CA ASP A 303 -22.74 13.39 24.32
C ASP A 303 -22.58 14.74 23.58
N ASP A 304 -21.69 14.84 22.59
CA ASP A 304 -21.35 16.10 21.90
C ASP A 304 -21.89 16.19 20.44
N GLU A 305 -22.36 15.11 19.82
CA GLU A 305 -22.82 15.11 18.41
C GLU A 305 -24.15 14.37 18.19
N ALA A 306 -25.22 14.77 18.89
CA ALA A 306 -26.58 14.51 18.40
C ALA A 306 -26.94 15.57 17.32
N PRO A 307 -27.18 15.19 16.04
CA PRO A 307 -27.62 16.14 15.04
C PRO A 307 -29.04 16.60 15.40
N ALA A 308 -29.22 17.91 15.56
CA ALA A 308 -30.53 18.52 15.72
C ALA A 308 -31.43 18.09 14.57
N ALA A 309 -32.55 17.43 14.90
CA ALA A 309 -33.58 17.05 13.95
C ALA A 309 -33.99 18.30 13.15
N ALA A 310 -33.86 18.22 11.82
CA ALA A 310 -34.32 19.27 10.92
C ALA A 310 -35.84 19.42 11.09
N GLY A 311 -36.25 20.49 11.76
CA GLY A 311 -37.65 20.90 11.85
C GLY A 311 -38.16 21.30 10.48
N ASP A 312 -39.24 20.63 10.06
CA ASP A 312 -40.15 21.04 9.00
C ASP A 312 -40.58 22.50 9.23
N ASN A 313 -40.25 23.38 8.31
CA ASN A 313 -40.87 24.70 8.23
C ASN A 313 -41.11 25.01 6.75
N ARG A 314 -42.20 24.43 6.24
CA ARG A 314 -42.98 25.09 5.19
C ARG A 314 -43.58 26.33 5.82
N ASP A 315 -43.24 27.50 5.28
CA ASP A 315 -44.18 28.60 5.32
C ASP A 315 -44.04 29.47 4.08
N ASP A 316 -45.18 29.60 3.41
CA ASP A 316 -45.42 30.41 2.24
C ASP A 316 -45.10 31.88 2.53
N ARG A 317 -44.51 32.56 1.53
CA ARG A 317 -44.95 33.90 1.14
C ARG A 317 -44.40 34.31 -0.22
N ASP A 318 -45.31 34.22 -1.17
CA ASP A 318 -45.34 34.86 -2.47
C ASP A 318 -45.29 36.40 -2.33
N TYR A 319 -44.62 37.08 -3.27
CA TYR A 319 -44.99 38.35 -3.92
C TYR A 319 -43.79 38.97 -4.67
N GLY A 320 -43.86 38.96 -6.00
CA GLY A 320 -43.75 40.21 -6.77
C GLY A 320 -42.50 40.47 -7.61
N LEU A 321 -42.63 40.16 -8.90
CA LEU A 321 -42.33 41.01 -10.07
C LEU A 321 -40.92 41.59 -10.28
N GLY A 322 -40.31 41.18 -11.39
CA GLY A 322 -39.19 41.90 -12.02
C GLY A 322 -38.65 41.22 -13.28
N MET A 323 -39.42 41.26 -14.38
CA MET A 323 -38.91 41.02 -15.73
C MET A 323 -37.68 41.91 -16.01
N LEU A 324 -36.68 41.38 -16.69
CA LEU A 324 -36.20 41.93 -17.97
C LEU A 324 -35.23 40.95 -18.66
N SER A 325 -35.55 40.71 -19.93
CA SER A 325 -34.88 39.89 -20.93
C SER A 325 -33.59 40.52 -21.48
N LEU A 326 -32.54 39.72 -21.66
CA LEU A 326 -31.91 39.37 -22.96
C LEU A 326 -30.76 38.37 -22.72
#